data_AF-A0A9P7BJ21-F1
#
_entry.id   AF-A0A9P7BJ21-F1
#
_cell.length_a   1.000
_cell.length_b   1.000
_cell.length_c   1.000
_cell.angle_alpha   90.00
_cell.angle_beta   90.00
_cell.angle_gamma   90.00
#
_symmetry.space_group_name_H-M   'P 1'
#
loop_
_entity.id
_entity.type
_entity.pdbx_description
1 polymer ?
#
loop_
_entity_poly.entity_id
_entity_poly.type
_entity_poly.pdbx_seq_one_letter_code
_entity_poly.pdbx_strand_id
1 'polypeptide(L)' 'MLDGMLAVQYARDRRMAQVLTDAPAPALLVAGRWQVLRGTGVPGHLPPGTPALVIVLASPGEQVDATDADLLWVLGDD' A
#
# COMPACT_ATOMS: atom_id res chain seq x y z
N MET A 1 -23.06 -9.08 2.54
CA MET A 1 -21.79 -9.68 3.03
C MET A 1 -20.59 -8.95 2.46
N LEU A 2 -20.53 -8.75 1.14
CA LEU A 2 -19.45 -7.99 0.47
C LEU A 2 -19.28 -6.56 1.06
N ASP A 3 -20.37 -5.84 1.30
CA ASP A 3 -20.30 -4.49 1.88
C ASP A 3 -19.63 -4.45 3.25
N GLY A 4 -19.85 -5.47 4.08
CA GLY A 4 -19.21 -5.59 5.39
C GLY A 4 -17.71 -5.86 5.28
N MET A 5 -17.29 -6.71 4.33
CA MET A 5 -15.87 -6.96 4.08
C MET A 5 -15.17 -5.71 3.53
N LEU A 6 -15.82 -4.98 2.61
CA LEU A 6 -15.28 -3.72 2.08
C LEU A 6 -15.16 -2.67 3.19
N ALA A 7 -16.14 -2.55 4.08
CA ALA A 7 -16.07 -1.65 5.23
C ALA A 7 -14.88 -1.98 6.15
N VAL A 8 -14.62 -3.28 6.40
CA VAL A 8 -13.46 -3.73 7.20
C VAL A 8 -12.15 -3.37 6.51
N GLN A 9 -12.03 -3.62 5.20
CA GLN A 9 -10.82 -3.28 4.43
C GLN A 9 -10.56 -1.77 4.46
N TYR A 10 -11.58 -0.97 4.17
CA TYR A 10 -11.49 0.49 4.22
C TYR A 10 -11.09 1.02 5.60
N ALA A 11 -11.68 0.49 6.67
CA ALA A 11 -11.32 0.87 8.04
C ALA A 11 -9.87 0.48 8.38
N ARG A 12 -9.41 -0.68 7.92
CA ARG A 12 -8.03 -1.15 8.11
C ARG A 12 -7.02 -0.24 7.41
N ASP A 13 -7.27 0.09 6.15
CA ASP A 13 -6.37 0.91 5.33
C ASP A 13 -6.29 2.34 5.88
N ARG A 14 -7.43 2.93 6.30
CA ARG A 14 -7.44 4.20 7.03
C ARG A 14 -6.64 4.15 8.33
N ARG A 15 -6.78 3.07 9.11
CA ARG A 15 -6.04 2.95 10.37
C ARG A 15 -4.54 2.84 10.12
N MET A 16 -4.12 2.07 9.11
CA MET A 16 -2.71 1.96 8.73
C MET A 16 -2.13 3.31 8.28
N ALA A 17 -2.86 4.08 7.47
CA ALA A 17 -2.46 5.42 7.05
C ALA A 17 -2.30 6.37 8.24
N GLN A 18 -3.23 6.34 9.19
CA GLN A 18 -3.16 7.15 10.40
C GLN A 18 -1.93 6.80 11.24
N VAL A 19 -1.69 5.51 11.50
CA VAL A 19 -0.50 5.07 12.26
C VAL A 19 0.78 5.49 11.55
N LEU A 20 0.84 5.35 10.22
CA LEU A 20 2.02 5.73 9.45
C LEU A 20 2.27 7.24 9.49
N THR A 21 1.21 8.05 9.45
CA THR A 21 1.30 9.53 9.50
C THR A 21 1.73 10.03 10.88
N ASP A 22 1.26 9.38 11.95
CA ASP A 22 1.56 9.79 13.33
C ASP A 22 2.93 9.27 13.82
N ALA A 23 3.54 8.31 13.10
CA ALA A 23 4.83 7.75 13.46
C ALA A 23 5.98 8.76 13.26
N PRO A 24 6.95 8.84 14.18
CA PRO A 24 8.15 9.65 13.97
C PRO A 24 8.90 9.23 12.70
N ALA A 25 9.36 10.21 11.93
CA ALA A 25 10.16 9.94 10.73
C ALA A 25 11.57 9.43 11.09
N PRO A 26 12.14 8.48 10.31
CA PRO A 26 11.52 7.83 9.16
C PRO A 26 10.56 6.70 9.58
N ALA A 27 9.45 6.55 8.86
CA ALA A 27 8.46 5.50 9.09
C ALA A 27 8.31 4.60 7.85
N LEU A 28 8.17 3.30 8.07
CA LEU A 28 7.96 2.28 7.04
C LEU A 28 6.74 1.43 7.41
N LEU A 29 5.82 1.28 6.45
CA LEU A 29 4.73 0.33 6.55
C LEU A 29 5.05 -0.92 5.74
N VAL A 30 4.98 -2.09 6.38
CA VAL A 30 5.00 -3.39 5.71
C VAL A 30 3.59 -3.97 5.78
N ALA A 31 2.99 -4.22 4.61
CA ALA A 31 1.65 -4.75 4.50
C ALA A 31 1.51 -5.65 3.26
N GLY A 32 0.36 -6.29 3.10
CA GLY A 32 0.07 -7.05 1.89
C GLY A 32 0.00 -6.15 0.65
N ARG A 33 0.15 -6.75 -0.53
CA ARG A 33 0.20 -6.04 -1.82
C ARG A 33 -0.95 -5.05 -1.98
N TRP A 34 -2.19 -5.50 -1.79
CA TRP A 34 -3.38 -4.65 -2.00
C TRP A 34 -3.43 -3.41 -1.09
N GLN A 35 -2.84 -3.50 0.10
CA GLN A 35 -2.77 -2.38 1.03
C GLN A 35 -1.71 -1.35 0.63
N VAL A 36 -0.69 -1.70 -0.15
CA VAL A 36 0.39 -0.77 -0.50
C VAL A 36 0.18 -0.06 -1.83
N LEU A 37 -0.70 -0.57 -2.72
CA LEU A 37 -0.95 0.05 -4.04
C LEU A 37 -1.61 1.43 -3.92
N ARG A 38 -1.19 2.36 -4.77
CA ARG A 38 -1.68 3.74 -4.78
C ARG A 38 -3.17 3.85 -5.11
N GLY A 39 -3.67 3.04 -6.03
CA GLY A 39 -5.07 3.07 -6.48
C GLY A 39 -6.08 2.45 -5.50
N THR A 40 -5.63 1.57 -4.59
CA THR A 40 -6.56 0.78 -3.76
C THR A 40 -6.29 0.78 -2.26
N GLY A 41 -5.10 1.17 -1.83
CA GLY A 41 -4.63 0.93 -0.46
C GLY A 41 -4.37 2.19 0.37
N VAL A 42 -3.47 2.02 1.33
CA VAL A 42 -3.03 3.02 2.31
C VAL A 42 -2.60 4.35 1.70
N PRO A 43 -1.88 4.43 0.57
CA PRO A 43 -1.47 5.71 0.00
C PRO A 43 -2.65 6.66 -0.30
N GLY A 44 -3.81 6.11 -0.68
CA GLY A 44 -5.02 6.90 -0.92
C GLY A 44 -5.66 7.51 0.34
N HIS A 45 -5.21 7.09 1.53
CA HIS A 45 -5.69 7.58 2.82
C HIS A 45 -4.69 8.49 3.54
N LEU A 46 -3.49 8.71 2.97
CA LEU A 46 -2.53 9.67 3.51
C LEU A 46 -3.03 11.11 3.31
N PRO A 47 -2.59 12.07 4.15
CA PRO A 47 -2.87 13.48 3.92
C PRO A 47 -2.43 13.89 2.49
N PRO A 48 -3.23 14.71 1.78
CA PRO A 48 -2.88 15.15 0.43
C PRO A 48 -1.49 15.78 0.36
N GLY A 49 -0.69 15.36 -0.62
CA GLY A 49 0.69 15.85 -0.80
C GLY A 49 1.72 15.20 0.12
N THR A 50 1.34 14.25 0.98
CA THR A 50 2.31 13.44 1.74
C THR A 50 3.22 12.68 0.79
N PRO A 51 4.55 12.92 0.82
CA PRO A 51 5.46 12.14 -0.01
C PRO A 51 5.51 10.71 0.50
N ALA A 52 5.18 9.75 -0.38
CA ALA A 52 5.20 8.33 -0.07
C ALA A 52 5.86 7.56 -1.21
N LEU A 53 6.92 6.83 -0.88
CA LEU A 53 7.55 5.87 -1.78
C LEU A 53 6.84 4.53 -1.65
N VAL A 54 6.19 4.08 -2.72
CA VAL A 54 5.49 2.80 -2.79
C VAL A 54 6.37 1.76 -3.45
N ILE A 55 6.74 0.73 -2.68
CA ILE A 55 7.51 -0.41 -3.15
C ILE A 55 6.64 -1.66 -3.07
N VAL A 56 6.47 -2.35 -4.20
CA VAL A 56 5.74 -3.62 -4.25
C VAL A 56 6.74 -4.76 -4.44
N LEU A 57 6.63 -5.78 -3.58
CA LEU A 57 7.30 -7.04 -3.77
C LEU A 57 6.40 -7.95 -4.61
N ALA A 58 6.94 -8.51 -5.68
CA ALA A 58 6.21 -9.32 -6.65
C ALA A 58 6.92 -10.64 -6.94
N SER A 59 6.11 -11.67 -7.17
CA SER A 59 6.59 -12.95 -7.70
C SER A 59 6.88 -12.82 -9.20
N PRO A 60 7.70 -13.71 -9.78
CA PRO A 60 7.90 -13.73 -11.22
C PRO A 60 6.59 -13.77 -12.01
N GLY A 61 6.51 -12.93 -13.05
CA GLY A 61 5.33 -12.80 -13.90
C GLY A 61 4.19 -11.93 -13.34
N GLU A 62 4.21 -11.58 -12.05
CA GLU A 62 3.21 -10.65 -11.50
C GLU A 62 3.41 -9.23 -12.06
N GLN A 63 2.30 -8.64 -12.50
CA GLN A 63 2.28 -7.27 -13.02
C GLN A 63 1.71 -6.31 -11.96
N VAL A 64 2.24 -5.09 -11.96
CA VAL A 64 1.75 -3.94 -11.20
C VAL A 64 1.71 -2.77 -12.15
N ASP A 65 0.61 -2.01 -12.14
CA ASP A 65 0.51 -0.81 -12.95
C ASP A 65 1.54 0.23 -12.47
N ALA A 66 2.19 0.92 -13.42
CA ALA A 66 3.18 1.95 -13.09
C ALA A 66 2.59 3.13 -12.29
N THR A 67 1.27 3.30 -12.30
CA THR A 67 0.57 4.29 -11.48
C THR A 67 0.38 3.86 -10.03
N ASP A 68 0.46 2.56 -9.75
CA ASP A 68 0.19 1.98 -8.44
C ASP A 68 1.41 1.87 -7.53
N ALA A 69 2.63 1.89 -8.08
CA ALA A 69 3.87 1.77 -7.31
C ALA A 69 5.02 2.54 -7.97
N ASP A 70 5.94 3.05 -7.14
CA ASP A 70 7.14 3.75 -7.61
C ASP A 70 8.26 2.77 -7.95
N LEU A 71 8.32 1.63 -7.23
CA LEU A 71 9.28 0.56 -7.45
C LEU A 71 8.59 -0.81 -7.38
N LEU A 72 9.01 -1.70 -8.27
CA LEU A 72 8.65 -3.11 -8.25
C LEU A 72 9.91 -3.94 -7.99
N TRP A 73 9.91 -4.71 -6.91
CA TRP A 73 10.95 -5.69 -6.63
C TRP A 73 10.43 -7.08 -7.00
N VAL A 74 10.95 -7.62 -8.09
CA VAL A 74 10.64 -8.98 -8.55
C VAL A 74 11.71 -9.94 -8.02
N LEU A 75 11.30 -11.05 -7.41
CA LEU A 75 12.22 -12.11 -7.04
C LEU A 75 12.83 -12.74 -8.30
N GLY A 76 14.10 -13.16 -8.23
CA GLY A 76 14.75 -13.85 -9.34
C GLY A 76 14.11 -15.21 -9.63
N ASP A 77 14.18 -15.64 -10.89
CA ASP A 77 13.85 -17.00 -11.31
C ASP A 77 15.05 -17.91 -10.98
N ASP A 78 15.11 -18.46 -9.77
CA ASP A 78 16.00 -19.60 -9.47
C ASP A 78 15.43 -20.91 -10.03
#